data_AF-A0A9E2M2K9-F1
#
_entry.id   AF-A0A9E2M2K9-F1
#
_cell.length_a   1.000
_cell.length_b   1.000
_cell.length_c   1.000
_cell.angle_alpha   90.00
_cell.angle_beta   90.00
_cell.angle_gamma   90.00
#
_symmetry.space_group_name_H-M   'P 1'
#
loop_
_entity.id
_entity.type
_entity.pdbx_description
1 polymer ?
#
loop_
_entity_poly.entity_id
_entity_poly.type
_entity_poly.pdbx_seq_one_letter_code
_entity_poly.pdbx_strand_id
1 'polypeptide(L)'
;MTYANKTYVAFDADNDIHYYRLMQAWKKNDNTTFNFYDAHDLNNLMPWSSEATIKAKLSERLHNTKVFILLVGSNTKYLYKFVRWEIEQAIMKQIPIIVVNLNGSRSMDSTLCPPVVKGELAVHVSFNQKIVEHALNNWPSWDAKYRSSNKSGPYYYNDSVYQSLGL
;
A
#
# COMPACT_ATOMS: atom_id res chain seq x y z
N MET A 1 19.59 4.98 -15.40
CA MET A 1 18.30 5.38 -14.80
C MET A 1 17.77 4.17 -14.07
N THR A 2 17.79 4.17 -12.73
CA THR A 2 17.36 3.01 -11.94
C THR A 2 15.83 2.97 -12.00
N TYR A 3 15.26 2.10 -12.83
CA TYR A 3 13.81 1.97 -12.94
C TYR A 3 13.26 1.43 -11.62
N ALA A 4 12.52 2.27 -10.89
CA ALA A 4 11.79 1.84 -9.71
C ALA A 4 10.73 0.81 -10.16
N ASN A 5 10.96 -0.45 -9.83
CA ASN A 5 10.13 -1.58 -10.27
C ASN A 5 9.50 -2.34 -9.09
N LYS A 6 9.60 -1.79 -7.87
CA LYS A 6 9.16 -2.48 -6.66
C LYS A 6 7.93 -1.83 -6.05
N THR A 7 7.10 -2.66 -5.42
CA THR A 7 5.91 -2.27 -4.66
C THR A 7 6.27 -2.36 -3.19
N TYR A 8 5.98 -1.31 -2.43
CA TYR A 8 6.14 -1.32 -0.98
C TYR A 8 4.82 -1.72 -0.34
N VAL A 9 4.83 -2.64 0.62
CA VAL A 9 3.61 -3.02 1.35
C VAL A 9 3.78 -2.69 2.83
N ALA A 10 2.97 -1.75 3.32
CA ALA A 10 2.86 -1.40 4.72
C ALA A 10 1.59 -2.02 5.32
N PHE A 11 1.70 -2.60 6.51
CA PHE A 11 0.60 -3.31 7.18
C PHE A 11 0.87 -3.47 8.69
N ASP A 12 -0.10 -4.00 9.43
CA ASP A 12 0.11 -4.42 10.82
C ASP A 12 0.82 -5.78 10.85
N ALA A 13 2.11 -5.81 11.18
CA ALA A 13 2.89 -7.05 11.21
C ALA A 13 2.41 -8.08 12.23
N ASP A 14 1.80 -7.64 13.34
CA ASP A 14 1.38 -8.53 14.41
C ASP A 14 0.04 -9.19 14.08
N ASN A 15 -0.88 -8.43 13.46
CA ASN A 15 -2.25 -8.89 13.21
C ASN A 15 -2.50 -9.31 11.74
N ASP A 16 -1.88 -8.64 10.78
CA ASP A 16 -2.25 -8.72 9.35
C ASP A 16 -1.21 -9.44 8.47
N ILE A 17 -0.14 -10.01 9.05
CA ILE A 17 0.94 -10.69 8.30
C ILE A 17 0.46 -11.83 7.40
N HIS A 18 -0.64 -12.49 7.75
CA HIS A 18 -1.21 -13.56 6.95
C HIS A 18 -1.77 -13.05 5.61
N TYR A 19 -2.33 -11.83 5.57
CA TYR A 19 -2.76 -11.19 4.32
C TYR A 19 -1.57 -10.89 3.41
N TYR A 20 -0.47 -10.40 3.99
CA TYR A 20 0.77 -10.20 3.24
C TYR A 20 1.33 -11.50 2.67
N ARG A 21 1.37 -12.58 3.46
CA ARG A 21 1.77 -13.92 2.99
C ARG A 21 0.88 -14.43 1.86
N LEU A 22 -0.42 -14.13 1.89
CA LEU A 22 -1.33 -14.48 0.80
C LEU A 22 -1.01 -13.69 -0.48
N MET A 23 -0.70 -12.40 -0.38
CA MET A 23 -0.23 -11.63 -1.54
C MET A 23 1.07 -12.20 -2.14
N GLN A 24 1.99 -12.69 -1.28
CA GLN A 24 3.18 -13.40 -1.75
C GLN A 24 2.83 -14.71 -2.46
N ALA A 25 1.80 -15.43 -2.01
CA ALA A 25 1.33 -16.65 -2.66
C ALA A 25 0.70 -16.36 -4.03
N TRP A 26 -0.14 -15.32 -4.14
CA TRP A 26 -0.69 -14.85 -5.42
C TRP A 26 0.41 -14.58 -6.44
N LYS A 27 1.47 -13.88 -6.01
CA LYS A 27 2.64 -13.62 -6.85
C LYS A 27 3.31 -14.89 -7.37
N LYS A 28 3.51 -15.88 -6.49
CA LYS A 28 4.15 -17.15 -6.88
C LYS A 28 3.31 -17.96 -7.86
N ASN A 29 1.98 -17.87 -7.75
CA ASN A 29 1.06 -18.64 -8.58
C ASN A 29 0.87 -18.03 -9.97
N ASP A 30 0.64 -16.72 -10.05
CA ASP A 30 0.22 -16.06 -11.30
C ASP A 30 1.39 -15.42 -12.06
N ASN A 31 2.63 -15.67 -11.61
CA ASN A 31 3.88 -15.16 -12.19
C ASN A 31 3.87 -13.63 -12.39
N THR A 32 3.13 -12.92 -11.52
CA THR A 32 2.94 -11.47 -11.64
C THR A 32 4.24 -10.73 -11.37
N THR A 33 4.45 -9.63 -12.11
CA THR A 33 5.71 -8.88 -12.13
C THR A 33 5.98 -8.04 -10.89
N PHE A 34 5.09 -8.03 -9.89
CA PHE A 34 5.19 -7.12 -8.76
C PHE A 34 6.22 -7.59 -7.72
N ASN A 35 7.26 -6.79 -7.49
CA ASN A 35 8.26 -7.07 -6.47
C ASN A 35 7.92 -6.38 -5.16
N PHE A 36 7.35 -7.13 -4.20
CA PHE A 36 7.06 -6.63 -2.86
C PHE A 36 8.34 -6.44 -2.04
N TYR A 37 8.52 -5.26 -1.45
CA TYR A 37 9.36 -5.08 -0.27
C TYR A 37 8.52 -5.37 0.97
N ASP A 38 8.98 -6.32 1.79
CA ASP A 38 8.43 -6.52 3.14
C ASP A 38 9.12 -5.56 4.11
N ALA A 39 8.47 -4.44 4.45
CA ALA A 39 8.94 -3.49 5.44
C ALA A 39 9.35 -4.14 6.77
N HIS A 40 8.64 -5.21 7.17
CA HIS A 40 8.76 -5.86 8.47
C HIS A 40 9.77 -7.00 8.50
N ASP A 41 10.25 -7.48 7.35
CA ASP A 41 11.44 -8.35 7.28
C ASP A 41 12.69 -7.63 7.84
N LEU A 42 12.70 -6.28 7.85
CA LEU A 42 13.72 -5.48 8.54
C LEU A 42 13.59 -5.50 10.07
N ASN A 43 12.39 -5.70 10.62
CA ASN A 43 12.20 -5.76 12.06
C ASN A 43 12.79 -7.07 12.64
N ASN A 44 12.91 -8.12 11.81
CA ASN A 44 13.64 -9.33 12.17
C ASN A 44 15.17 -9.12 12.20
N LEU A 45 15.69 -8.01 11.64
CA LEU A 45 17.13 -7.82 11.40
C LEU A 45 17.93 -7.24 12.58
N MET A 46 17.39 -7.12 13.79
CA MET A 46 18.12 -7.19 15.08
C MET A 46 17.23 -6.62 16.19
N PRO A 47 16.98 -7.36 17.29
CA PRO A 47 16.24 -6.87 18.47
C PRO A 47 16.77 -5.56 19.07
N TRP A 48 18.01 -5.18 18.73
CA TRP A 48 18.78 -4.08 19.29
C TRP A 48 18.90 -2.86 18.36
N SER A 49 18.25 -2.89 17.18
CA SER A 49 18.34 -1.77 16.23
C SER A 49 17.60 -0.54 16.73
N SER A 50 18.22 0.63 16.63
CA SER A 50 17.55 1.90 16.95
C SER A 50 16.42 2.19 15.96
N GLU A 51 15.40 2.92 16.39
CA GLU A 51 14.31 3.37 15.52
C GLU A 51 14.81 4.16 14.31
N ALA A 52 15.82 5.01 14.50
CA ALA A 52 16.44 5.79 13.42
C ALA A 52 17.08 4.88 12.36
N THR A 53 17.75 3.81 12.78
CA THR A 53 18.34 2.82 11.87
C THR A 53 17.27 2.10 11.06
N ILE A 54 16.15 1.72 11.69
CA ILE A 54 15.03 1.06 11.00
C ILE A 54 14.42 2.02 9.98
N LYS A 55 14.10 3.26 10.37
CA LYS A 55 13.56 4.29 9.47
C LYS A 55 14.51 4.59 8.31
N ALA A 56 15.83 4.59 8.52
CA ALA A 56 16.80 4.77 7.43
C ALA A 56 16.70 3.65 6.38
N LYS A 57 16.62 2.38 6.83
CA LYS A 57 16.45 1.22 5.91
C LYS A 57 15.10 1.23 5.20
N LEU A 58 14.02 1.59 5.90
CA LEU A 58 12.69 1.73 5.28
C LEU A 58 12.70 2.85 4.22
N SER A 59 13.38 3.96 4.50
CA SER A 59 13.53 5.09 3.57
C SER A 59 14.25 4.69 2.27
N GLU A 60 15.31 3.87 2.37
CA GLU A 60 16.03 3.34 1.21
C GLU A 60 15.13 2.48 0.30
N ARG A 61 14.25 1.69 0.91
CA ARG A 61 13.28 0.86 0.18
C ARG A 61 12.20 1.71 -0.48
N LEU A 62 11.66 2.69 0.25
CA LEU A 62 10.71 3.66 -0.28
C LEU A 62 11.29 4.45 -1.45
N HIS A 63 12.59 4.77 -1.45
CA HIS A 63 13.25 5.45 -2.56
C HIS A 63 13.18 4.67 -3.88
N ASN A 64 13.23 3.34 -3.81
CA ASN A 64 13.18 2.45 -4.98
C ASN A 64 11.76 1.91 -5.27
N THR A 65 10.73 2.55 -4.72
CA THR A 65 9.34 2.11 -4.80
C THR A 65 8.58 2.88 -5.88
N LYS A 66 7.86 2.14 -6.72
CA LYS A 66 6.96 2.70 -7.75
C LYS A 66 5.55 2.92 -7.23
N VAL A 67 5.07 2.01 -6.38
CA VAL A 67 3.71 2.02 -5.83
C VAL A 67 3.75 1.61 -4.37
N PHE A 68 3.00 2.33 -3.54
CA PHE A 68 2.87 2.05 -2.12
C PHE A 68 1.50 1.42 -1.86
N ILE A 69 1.49 0.20 -1.31
CA ILE A 69 0.29 -0.49 -0.84
C ILE A 69 0.20 -0.35 0.68
N LEU A 70 -0.96 0.05 1.17
CA LEU A 70 -1.31 0.03 2.59
C LEU A 70 -2.42 -0.99 2.83
N LEU A 71 -2.15 -2.04 3.61
CA LEU A 71 -3.21 -2.93 4.09
C LEU A 71 -3.86 -2.30 5.33
N VAL A 72 -5.17 -2.11 5.28
CA VAL A 72 -5.95 -1.53 6.37
C VAL A 72 -6.80 -2.61 7.02
N GLY A 73 -6.34 -3.06 8.17
CA GLY A 73 -7.05 -3.93 9.11
C GLY A 73 -7.65 -3.14 10.28
N SER A 74 -8.10 -3.87 11.29
CA SER A 74 -8.79 -3.30 12.46
C SER A 74 -7.91 -2.36 13.29
N ASN A 75 -6.60 -2.63 13.34
CA ASN A 75 -5.66 -1.95 14.23
C ASN A 75 -4.75 -0.93 13.50
N THR A 76 -4.72 -0.94 12.18
CA THR A 76 -3.76 -0.15 11.37
C THR A 76 -3.79 1.34 11.68
N LYS A 77 -4.97 1.92 11.97
CA LYS A 77 -5.10 3.34 12.34
C LYS A 77 -4.37 3.77 13.60
N TYR A 78 -4.03 2.81 14.48
CA TYR A 78 -3.35 3.07 15.75
C TYR A 78 -1.83 2.90 15.65
N LEU A 79 -1.30 2.49 14.49
CA LEU A 79 0.13 2.22 14.29
C LEU A 79 0.91 3.50 13.96
N TYR A 80 1.18 4.30 14.99
CA TYR A 80 1.82 5.62 14.84
C TYR A 80 3.34 5.59 14.65
N LYS A 81 4.02 4.50 15.01
CA LYS A 81 5.49 4.47 15.07
C LYS A 81 6.15 4.31 13.70
N PHE A 82 5.79 3.26 12.98
CA PHE A 82 6.36 2.91 11.69
C PHE A 82 5.36 3.12 10.55
N VAL A 83 4.18 2.48 10.61
CA VAL A 83 3.17 2.56 9.54
C VAL A 83 2.77 4.00 9.22
N ARG A 84 2.45 4.82 10.24
CA ARG A 84 2.18 6.24 10.01
C ARG A 84 3.35 6.95 9.33
N TRP A 85 4.57 6.74 9.81
CA TRP A 85 5.77 7.36 9.24
C TRP A 85 5.97 6.92 7.78
N GLU A 86 5.74 5.64 7.44
CA GLU A 86 5.83 5.13 6.07
C GLU A 86 4.80 5.79 5.15
N ILE A 87 3.56 5.96 5.62
CA ILE A 87 2.51 6.68 4.89
C ILE A 87 2.94 8.14 4.64
N GLU A 88 3.43 8.83 5.67
CA GLU A 88 3.93 10.21 5.54
C GLU A 88 5.06 10.31 4.51
N GLN A 89 6.01 9.37 4.53
CA GLN A 89 7.08 9.33 3.54
C GLN A 89 6.57 9.06 2.12
N ALA A 90 5.59 8.18 1.95
CA ALA A 90 4.98 7.92 0.64
C ALA A 90 4.28 9.17 0.09
N ILE A 91 3.55 9.90 0.94
CA ILE A 91 2.89 11.17 0.58
C ILE A 91 3.95 12.22 0.19
N MET A 92 4.99 12.41 1.02
CA MET A 92 6.06 13.38 0.76
C MET A 92 6.79 13.11 -0.56
N LYS A 93 6.99 11.83 -0.90
CA LYS A 93 7.64 11.40 -2.14
C LYS A 93 6.67 11.32 -3.33
N GLN A 94 5.39 11.65 -3.14
CA GLN A 94 4.33 11.55 -4.15
C GLN A 94 4.27 10.16 -4.79
N ILE A 95 4.52 9.10 -4.01
CA ILE A 95 4.39 7.73 -4.47
C ILE A 95 2.88 7.42 -4.58
N PRO A 96 2.38 6.86 -5.69
CA PRO A 96 1.00 6.43 -5.81
C PRO A 96 0.60 5.47 -4.67
N ILE A 97 -0.47 5.80 -3.95
CA ILE A 97 -0.95 5.03 -2.80
C ILE A 97 -2.18 4.21 -3.18
N ILE A 98 -2.10 2.90 -2.91
CA ILE A 98 -3.23 1.97 -3.00
C ILE A 98 -3.55 1.49 -1.58
N VAL A 99 -4.73 1.82 -1.09
CA VAL A 99 -5.26 1.35 0.18
C VAL A 99 -6.10 0.10 -0.06
N VAL A 100 -5.71 -1.01 0.55
CA VAL A 100 -6.41 -2.27 0.44
C VAL A 100 -7.11 -2.55 1.76
N ASN A 101 -8.44 -2.51 1.76
CA ASN A 101 -9.23 -2.71 2.95
C ASN A 101 -9.42 -4.22 3.20
N LEU A 102 -8.91 -4.69 4.34
CA LEU A 102 -8.98 -6.10 4.73
C LEU A 102 -10.41 -6.54 5.12
N ASN A 103 -11.28 -5.59 5.46
CA ASN A 103 -12.70 -5.85 5.70
C ASN A 103 -13.54 -6.01 4.41
N GLY A 104 -12.91 -5.95 3.23
CA GLY A 104 -13.59 -6.11 1.94
C GLY A 104 -14.27 -4.84 1.40
N SER A 105 -14.16 -3.70 2.09
CA SER A 105 -14.70 -2.44 1.59
C SER A 105 -14.07 -2.04 0.25
N ARG A 106 -14.90 -1.64 -0.71
CA ARG A 106 -14.47 -1.13 -2.03
C ARG A 106 -14.17 0.38 -2.03
N SER A 107 -14.46 1.06 -0.93
CA SER A 107 -14.27 2.50 -0.74
C SER A 107 -13.53 2.78 0.58
N MET A 108 -13.18 4.03 0.83
CA MET A 108 -12.51 4.41 2.08
C MET A 108 -13.37 4.10 3.31
N ASP A 109 -12.83 3.29 4.21
CA ASP A 109 -13.43 3.08 5.53
C ASP A 109 -13.11 4.25 6.45
N SER A 110 -14.11 5.07 6.79
CA SER A 110 -13.92 6.25 7.65
C SER A 110 -13.50 5.90 9.08
N THR A 111 -13.71 4.67 9.53
CA THR A 111 -13.43 4.22 10.89
C THR A 111 -12.06 3.56 11.01
N LEU A 112 -11.65 2.79 10.01
CA LEU A 112 -10.41 2.00 10.01
C LEU A 112 -9.25 2.66 9.25
N CYS A 113 -9.54 3.52 8.28
CA CYS A 113 -8.50 4.20 7.51
C CYS A 113 -7.65 5.12 8.41
N PRO A 114 -6.31 5.03 8.37
CA PRO A 114 -5.45 5.94 9.12
C PRO A 114 -5.73 7.41 8.77
N PRO A 115 -5.84 8.32 9.76
CA PRO A 115 -6.19 9.72 9.50
C PRO A 115 -5.29 10.44 8.49
N VAL A 116 -4.02 10.04 8.42
CA VAL A 116 -3.00 10.66 7.56
C VAL A 116 -3.27 10.44 6.06
N VAL A 117 -3.97 9.37 5.67
CA VAL A 117 -4.26 9.08 4.25
C VAL A 117 -5.69 9.43 3.83
N LYS A 118 -6.59 9.76 4.78
CA LYS A 118 -8.01 10.01 4.49
C LYS A 118 -8.28 11.13 3.48
N GLY A 119 -7.46 12.19 3.51
CA GLY A 119 -7.57 13.34 2.61
C GLY A 119 -6.64 13.26 1.40
N GLU A 120 -5.83 12.23 1.32
CA GLU A 120 -4.75 12.12 0.35
C GLU A 120 -5.22 11.43 -0.92
N LEU A 121 -4.50 11.68 -2.02
CA LEU A 121 -4.76 11.01 -3.29
C LEU A 121 -4.37 9.53 -3.19
N ALA A 122 -5.36 8.70 -2.89
CA ALA A 122 -5.20 7.27 -2.75
C ALA A 122 -6.42 6.55 -3.32
N VAL A 123 -6.22 5.38 -3.93
CA VAL A 123 -7.32 4.51 -4.35
C VAL A 123 -7.58 3.46 -3.29
N HIS A 124 -8.85 3.29 -2.93
CA HIS A 124 -9.31 2.29 -1.98
C HIS A 124 -9.90 1.11 -2.74
N VAL A 125 -9.48 -0.10 -2.38
CA VAL A 125 -9.94 -1.36 -2.99
C VAL A 125 -10.19 -2.41 -1.92
N SER A 126 -11.02 -3.40 -2.24
CA SER A 126 -11.19 -4.57 -1.38
C SER A 126 -9.97 -5.49 -1.47
N PHE A 127 -9.74 -6.29 -0.41
CA PHE A 127 -8.68 -7.29 -0.40
C PHE A 127 -9.05 -8.49 -1.30
N ASN A 128 -8.77 -8.36 -2.60
CA ASN A 128 -8.90 -9.42 -3.59
C ASN A 128 -7.81 -9.29 -4.65
N GLN A 129 -7.23 -10.41 -5.07
CA GLN A 129 -6.11 -10.45 -6.01
C GLN A 129 -6.37 -9.62 -7.28
N LYS A 130 -7.50 -9.85 -7.95
CA LYS A 130 -7.76 -9.26 -9.27
C LYS A 130 -7.89 -7.73 -9.22
N ILE A 131 -8.54 -7.19 -8.18
CA ILE A 131 -8.68 -5.73 -8.05
C ILE A 131 -7.37 -5.08 -7.59
N VAL A 132 -6.58 -5.75 -6.76
CA VAL A 132 -5.25 -5.27 -6.36
C VAL A 132 -4.30 -5.23 -7.56
N GLU A 133 -4.31 -6.25 -8.41
CA GLU A 133 -3.54 -6.26 -9.66
C GLU A 133 -4.02 -5.19 -10.65
N HIS A 134 -5.34 -5.03 -10.79
CA HIS A 134 -5.90 -3.95 -11.59
C HIS A 134 -5.42 -2.58 -11.09
N ALA A 135 -5.44 -2.36 -9.77
CA ALA A 135 -4.99 -1.11 -9.17
C ALA A 135 -3.50 -0.89 -9.39
N LEU A 136 -2.66 -1.91 -9.19
CA LEU A 136 -1.22 -1.82 -9.42
C LEU A 136 -0.85 -1.45 -10.87
N ASN A 137 -1.62 -1.92 -11.84
CA ASN A 137 -1.37 -1.67 -13.27
C ASN A 137 -1.88 -0.29 -13.73
N ASN A 138 -3.01 0.19 -13.19
CA ASN A 138 -3.69 1.38 -13.71
C ASN A 138 -3.54 2.62 -12.82
N TRP A 139 -3.52 2.44 -11.50
CA TRP A 139 -3.51 3.54 -10.55
C TRP A 139 -2.31 4.49 -10.71
N PRO A 140 -1.06 4.03 -10.92
CA PRO A 140 0.07 4.96 -11.03
C PRO A 140 -0.09 6.00 -12.14
N SER A 141 -0.67 5.61 -13.27
CA SER A 141 -0.95 6.50 -14.39
C SER A 141 -2.08 7.49 -14.07
N TRP A 142 -3.11 7.04 -13.34
CA TRP A 142 -4.23 7.89 -12.93
C TRP A 142 -3.85 8.84 -11.82
N ASP A 143 -3.07 8.39 -10.84
CA ASP A 143 -2.48 9.19 -9.78
C ASP A 143 -1.69 10.35 -10.38
N ALA A 144 -0.76 10.09 -11.30
CA ALA A 144 -0.01 11.13 -11.99
C ALA A 144 -0.93 12.15 -12.72
N LYS A 145 -1.97 11.66 -13.42
CA LYS A 145 -2.96 12.51 -14.08
C LYS A 145 -3.74 13.37 -13.07
N TYR A 146 -4.20 12.79 -11.98
CA TYR A 146 -4.99 13.49 -10.96
C TYR A 146 -4.16 14.52 -10.19
N ARG A 147 -2.90 14.20 -9.86
CA ARG A 147 -1.96 15.18 -9.29
C ARG A 147 -1.74 16.37 -10.21
N SER A 148 -1.54 16.14 -11.52
CA SER A 148 -1.38 17.23 -12.50
C SER A 148 -2.60 18.15 -12.60
N SER A 149 -3.78 17.65 -12.20
CA SER A 149 -5.03 18.40 -12.17
C SER A 149 -5.39 18.93 -10.77
N ASN A 150 -4.44 18.95 -9.83
CA ASN A 150 -4.63 19.35 -8.43
C ASN A 150 -5.80 18.62 -7.72
N LYS A 151 -6.05 17.37 -8.08
CA LYS A 151 -7.05 16.55 -7.41
C LYS A 151 -6.45 15.82 -6.21
N SER A 152 -7.26 15.68 -5.16
CA SER A 152 -6.93 14.97 -3.93
C SER A 152 -8.14 14.18 -3.43
N GLY A 153 -7.97 13.50 -2.29
CA GLY A 153 -9.02 12.72 -1.63
C GLY A 153 -9.08 11.26 -2.06
N PRO A 154 -9.98 10.49 -1.43
CA PRO A 154 -10.08 9.05 -1.61
C PRO A 154 -10.80 8.72 -2.93
N TYR A 155 -10.16 7.87 -3.74
CA TYR A 155 -10.72 7.32 -4.97
C TYR A 155 -11.15 5.87 -4.76
N TYR A 156 -12.03 5.40 -5.62
CA TYR A 156 -12.47 4.01 -5.67
C TYR A 156 -12.85 3.66 -7.12
N TYR A 157 -12.84 2.37 -7.43
CA TYR A 157 -13.31 1.88 -8.73
C TYR A 157 -14.83 1.70 -8.73
N ASN A 158 -15.46 1.97 -9.87
CA ASN A 158 -16.89 1.75 -10.06
C ASN A 158 -17.20 0.25 -10.09
N ASP A 159 -18.46 -0.12 -9.83
CA ASP A 159 -18.92 -1.51 -9.81
C ASP A 159 -18.68 -2.26 -11.13
N SER A 160 -18.73 -1.57 -12.26
CA SER A 160 -18.45 -2.17 -13.57
C SER A 160 -17.03 -2.75 -13.66
N VAL A 161 -16.05 -2.13 -12.99
CA VAL A 161 -14.67 -2.65 -12.92
C VAL A 161 -14.67 -3.96 -12.15
N TYR A 162 -15.30 -4.00 -10.98
CA TYR A 162 -15.41 -5.23 -10.19
C TYR A 162 -16.13 -6.35 -10.95
N GLN A 163 -17.26 -6.05 -11.59
CA GLN A 163 -18.00 -7.00 -12.41
C GLN A 163 -17.16 -7.55 -13.58
N SER A 164 -16.40 -6.70 -14.28
CA SER A 164 -15.50 -7.15 -15.36
C SER A 164 -14.36 -8.04 -14.89
N LEU A 165 -13.96 -7.93 -13.62
CA LEU A 165 -13.00 -8.83 -12.97
C LEU A 165 -13.67 -10.09 -12.40
N GLY A 166 -15.00 -10.17 -12.42
CA GLY A 166 -15.78 -11.25 -11.84
C GLY A 166 -15.82 -11.21 -10.31
N LEU A 167 -15.92 -10.02 -9.72
CA LEU A 167 -15.94 -9.73 -8.27
C LEU A 167 -17.22 -8.99 -7.81
#